data_AF-A0A955T1F6-F1
#
_entry.id   AF-A0A955T1F6-F1
#
_cell.length_a   1.000
_cell.length_b   1.000
_cell.length_c   1.000
_cell.angle_alpha   90.00
_cell.angle_beta   90.00
_cell.angle_gamma   90.00
#
_symmetry.space_group_name_H-M   'P 1'
#
loop_
_entity.id
_entity.type
_entity.pdbx_description
1 polymer ?
#
loop_
_entity_poly.entity_id
_entity_poly.type
_entity_poly.pdbx_seq_one_letter_code
_entity_poly.pdbx_strand_id
1 'polypeptide(L)'
;KGRGLLDEGYAIVVQDVRGRFASEGVWDPFRNEARDGHDTLEWVGAQPWCNGKIGLAGGSYLGFTQCINGPSPSKYLAAMNPVVPWGNTYHDIIYWGGALRFQLTHFWGGSQYLFGVGKPMPNIVEKGLFWHLPLITWDQQLGTEVSYLREWVNHPTYGDYWKPAEVGDKIEEVTIPALYIGGWYDIFQTGVIDYWNGVRTRSKSEEARKKQFLIMGPWTHGISPKDGKVGDLSFGEHSNIHPRQVESDFFAEVMKGEDRGFSDRAPLQLFVMGSNRWRKESEWPLARTEFKPFYLSAGGPANSASGEGRLTWEQTTDNRDTDAFTYNPENPVASEGGALLWPTAGPRDQSEIEARTDVLVYTSEILTETVEVTGP
;
A
#
# COMPACT_ATOMS: atom_id res chain seq x y z
N LYS A 1 17.88 -9.83 -4.00
CA LYS A 1 17.60 -9.32 -2.63
C LYS A 1 18.28 -10.26 -1.64
N GLY A 2 18.67 -9.84 -0.43
CA GLY A 2 19.24 -10.75 0.59
C GLY A 2 20.77 -10.93 0.66
N ARG A 3 21.57 -10.45 -0.32
CA ARG A 3 23.04 -10.60 -0.29
C ARG A 3 23.70 -9.94 0.92
N GLY A 4 23.24 -8.75 1.33
CA GLY A 4 23.75 -8.09 2.54
C GLY A 4 23.50 -8.92 3.81
N LEU A 5 22.31 -9.53 3.93
CA LEU A 5 22.00 -10.42 5.05
C LEU A 5 22.83 -11.71 5.02
N LEU A 6 23.13 -12.26 3.83
CA LEU A 6 24.07 -13.39 3.72
C LEU A 6 25.46 -13.03 4.24
N ASP A 7 25.98 -11.86 3.86
CA ASP A 7 27.29 -11.38 4.29
C ASP A 7 27.33 -11.13 5.82
N GLU A 8 26.18 -10.89 6.43
CA GLU A 8 26.01 -10.78 7.88
C GLU A 8 25.77 -12.13 8.58
N GLY A 9 25.83 -13.26 7.88
CA GLY A 9 25.70 -14.59 8.49
C GLY A 9 24.28 -15.09 8.70
N TYR A 10 23.28 -14.51 8.02
CA TYR A 10 21.94 -15.11 7.93
C TYR A 10 21.91 -16.24 6.89
N ALA A 11 21.18 -17.32 7.16
CA ALA A 11 20.70 -18.21 6.12
C ALA A 11 19.50 -17.57 5.40
N ILE A 12 19.42 -17.70 4.07
CA ILE A 12 18.32 -17.14 3.28
C ILE A 12 17.55 -18.27 2.60
N VAL A 13 16.23 -18.28 2.81
CA VAL A 13 15.28 -19.14 2.10
C VAL A 13 14.40 -18.23 1.24
N VAL A 14 14.27 -18.58 -0.05
CA VAL A 14 13.32 -17.94 -0.97
C VAL A 14 12.38 -19.03 -1.45
N GLN A 15 11.08 -18.76 -1.34
CA GLN A 15 10.04 -19.70 -1.72
C GLN A 15 9.25 -19.15 -2.90
N ASP A 16 9.07 -19.98 -3.93
CA ASP A 16 8.04 -19.77 -4.92
C ASP A 16 6.68 -20.14 -4.30
N VAL A 17 5.72 -19.22 -4.34
CA VAL A 17 4.37 -19.50 -3.82
C VAL A 17 3.69 -20.60 -4.64
N ARG A 18 2.71 -21.29 -4.06
CA ARG A 18 2.01 -22.41 -4.68
C ARG A 18 1.56 -22.11 -6.13
N GLY A 19 1.83 -23.06 -7.03
CA GLY A 19 1.48 -22.98 -8.45
C GLY A 19 2.29 -21.96 -9.24
N ARG A 20 3.44 -21.51 -8.72
CA ARG A 20 4.35 -20.57 -9.39
C ARG A 20 5.71 -21.19 -9.63
N PHE A 21 6.25 -20.95 -10.83
CA PHE A 21 7.62 -21.29 -11.19
C PHE A 21 7.94 -22.76 -10.88
N ALA A 22 8.81 -23.04 -9.90
CA ALA A 22 9.17 -24.41 -9.54
C ALA A 22 8.18 -25.07 -8.56
N SER A 23 7.28 -24.32 -7.92
CA SER A 23 6.33 -24.84 -6.96
C SER A 23 5.11 -25.49 -7.63
N GLU A 24 4.76 -26.68 -7.16
CA GLU A 24 3.57 -27.42 -7.58
C GLU A 24 2.26 -26.74 -7.14
N GLY A 25 1.13 -27.27 -7.62
CA GLY A 25 -0.21 -26.85 -7.24
C GLY A 25 -0.84 -25.82 -8.18
N VAL A 26 -1.93 -25.20 -7.74
CA VAL A 26 -2.66 -24.17 -8.48
C VAL A 26 -2.45 -22.83 -7.80
N TRP A 27 -2.10 -21.81 -8.60
CA TRP A 27 -1.96 -20.46 -8.10
C TRP A 27 -3.32 -19.77 -8.04
N ASP A 28 -3.74 -19.45 -6.83
CA ASP A 28 -4.90 -18.62 -6.51
C ASP A 28 -4.44 -17.56 -5.50
N PRO A 29 -4.25 -16.30 -5.93
CA PRO A 29 -3.64 -15.28 -5.11
C PRO A 29 -4.40 -15.07 -3.78
N PHE A 30 -3.63 -14.88 -2.71
CA PHE A 30 -4.12 -14.53 -1.36
C PHE A 30 -4.83 -15.66 -0.60
N ARG A 31 -4.96 -16.86 -1.19
CA ARG A 31 -5.71 -17.98 -0.59
C ARG A 31 -4.89 -18.88 0.30
N ASN A 32 -3.64 -19.10 -0.08
CA ASN A 32 -2.83 -20.17 0.52
C ASN A 32 -1.65 -19.61 1.33
N GLU A 33 -1.34 -18.33 1.19
CA GLU A 33 -0.12 -17.70 1.72
C GLU A 33 0.01 -17.82 3.24
N ALA A 34 -1.10 -17.78 3.97
CA ALA A 34 -1.10 -17.96 5.42
C ALA A 34 -0.71 -19.40 5.82
N ARG A 35 -1.31 -20.39 5.16
CA ARG A 35 -1.07 -21.81 5.46
C ARG A 35 0.30 -22.25 4.97
N ASP A 36 0.62 -21.94 3.72
CA ASP A 36 1.89 -22.31 3.09
C ASP A 36 3.06 -21.61 3.81
N GLY A 37 2.87 -20.35 4.22
CA GLY A 37 3.85 -19.63 5.03
C GLY A 37 4.06 -20.27 6.40
N HIS A 38 3.00 -20.67 7.09
CA HIS A 38 3.09 -21.39 8.38
C HIS A 38 3.85 -22.72 8.24
N ASP A 39 3.48 -23.56 7.28
CA ASP A 39 4.14 -24.85 7.04
C ASP A 39 5.63 -24.67 6.68
N THR A 40 5.95 -23.60 5.95
CA THR A 40 7.32 -23.24 5.59
C THR A 40 8.13 -22.80 6.81
N LEU A 41 7.54 -21.98 7.69
CA LEU A 41 8.18 -21.54 8.93
C LEU A 41 8.49 -22.72 9.85
N GLU A 42 7.56 -23.66 10.01
CA GLU A 42 7.77 -24.88 10.80
C GLU A 42 8.85 -25.77 10.17
N TRP A 43 8.85 -25.95 8.85
CA TRP A 43 9.86 -26.74 8.16
C TRP A 43 11.25 -26.13 8.29
N VAL A 44 11.40 -24.82 8.01
CA VAL A 44 12.67 -24.09 8.13
C VAL A 44 13.17 -24.13 9.57
N GLY A 45 12.29 -23.89 10.53
CA GLY A 45 12.63 -23.86 11.96
C GLY A 45 13.10 -25.20 12.52
N ALA A 46 12.70 -26.30 11.89
CA ALA A 46 13.14 -27.66 12.25
C ALA A 46 14.49 -28.05 11.62
N GLN A 47 15.05 -27.26 10.71
CA GLN A 47 16.30 -27.60 10.06
C GLN A 47 17.50 -27.45 11.01
N PRO A 48 18.53 -28.31 10.93
CA PRO A 48 19.69 -28.27 11.84
C PRO A 48 20.53 -27.01 11.71
N TRP A 49 20.40 -26.27 10.60
CA TRP A 49 21.06 -25.00 10.36
C TRP A 49 20.24 -23.78 10.84
N CYS A 50 18.99 -23.98 11.27
CA CYS A 50 18.18 -22.92 11.86
C CYS A 50 18.43 -22.86 13.37
N ASN A 51 18.71 -21.67 13.88
CA ASN A 51 18.88 -21.43 15.31
C ASN A 51 17.54 -21.22 16.05
N GLY A 52 16.43 -21.58 15.42
CA GLY A 52 15.08 -21.42 15.95
C GLY A 52 14.48 -20.01 15.81
N LYS A 53 15.14 -19.07 15.12
CA LYS A 53 14.59 -17.74 14.82
C LYS A 53 14.56 -17.48 13.32
N ILE A 54 13.40 -17.09 12.81
CA ILE A 54 13.17 -16.74 11.40
C ILE A 54 12.66 -15.29 11.31
N GLY A 55 13.33 -14.49 10.49
CA GLY A 55 12.88 -13.17 10.10
C GLY A 55 12.33 -13.22 8.68
N LEU A 56 11.19 -12.57 8.43
CA LEU A 56 10.65 -12.43 7.09
C LEU A 56 10.94 -11.04 6.55
N ALA A 57 11.25 -10.94 5.25
CA ALA A 57 11.60 -9.67 4.60
C ALA A 57 11.16 -9.66 3.14
N GLY A 58 10.65 -8.52 2.66
CA GLY A 58 9.86 -8.56 1.43
C GLY A 58 9.15 -7.25 1.14
N GLY A 59 8.98 -6.95 -0.15
CA GLY A 59 8.19 -5.80 -0.57
C GLY A 59 6.96 -6.23 -1.36
N SER A 60 5.91 -5.42 -1.39
CA SER A 60 4.70 -5.65 -2.19
C SER A 60 4.05 -7.00 -1.82
N TYR A 61 3.86 -7.92 -2.76
CA TYR A 61 3.35 -9.27 -2.47
C TYR A 61 4.16 -10.02 -1.40
N LEU A 62 5.49 -9.86 -1.37
CA LEU A 62 6.32 -10.43 -0.31
C LEU A 62 6.13 -9.70 1.04
N GLY A 63 5.62 -8.47 1.02
CA GLY A 63 5.17 -7.75 2.21
C GLY A 63 3.85 -8.32 2.73
N PHE A 64 2.88 -8.53 1.85
CA PHE A 64 1.62 -9.19 2.18
C PHE A 64 1.80 -10.58 2.78
N THR A 65 2.69 -11.41 2.21
CA THR A 65 2.96 -12.75 2.76
C THR A 65 3.48 -12.69 4.20
N GLN A 66 4.12 -11.58 4.61
CA GLN A 66 4.50 -11.36 6.02
C GLN A 66 3.28 -11.01 6.85
N CYS A 67 2.53 -9.99 6.41
CA CYS A 67 1.33 -9.51 7.11
C CYS A 67 0.28 -10.62 7.32
N ILE A 68 0.08 -11.51 6.35
CA ILE A 68 -0.90 -12.61 6.50
C ILE A 68 -0.41 -13.73 7.43
N ASN A 69 0.91 -13.88 7.61
CA ASN A 69 1.50 -14.89 8.51
C ASN A 69 1.73 -14.36 9.93
N GLY A 70 1.87 -13.05 10.11
CA GLY A 70 2.08 -12.43 11.43
C GLY A 70 1.06 -12.84 12.50
N PRO A 71 -0.25 -12.89 12.19
CA PRO A 71 -1.30 -13.36 13.10
C PRO A 71 -1.33 -14.86 13.41
N SER A 72 -0.60 -15.69 12.66
CA SER A 72 -0.53 -17.14 12.88
C SER A 72 0.91 -17.53 13.23
N PRO A 73 1.44 -17.03 14.36
CA PRO A 73 2.87 -17.11 14.61
C PRO A 73 3.27 -18.56 14.85
N SER A 74 3.95 -19.14 13.86
CA SER A 74 4.89 -20.24 14.13
C SER A 74 5.80 -19.80 15.28
N LYS A 75 6.14 -20.73 16.18
CA LYS A 75 7.08 -20.47 17.29
C LYS A 75 8.46 -20.01 16.82
N TYR A 76 8.78 -20.24 15.54
CA TYR A 76 10.05 -19.86 14.92
C TYR A 76 10.05 -18.43 14.36
N LEU A 77 8.87 -17.84 14.10
CA LEU A 77 8.78 -16.49 13.56
C LEU A 77 9.15 -15.47 14.63
N ALA A 78 10.18 -14.66 14.37
CA ALA A 78 10.78 -13.75 15.35
C ALA A 78 10.74 -12.28 14.95
N ALA A 79 10.65 -11.95 13.65
CA ALA A 79 10.55 -10.56 13.18
C ALA A 79 10.02 -10.47 11.74
N MET A 80 9.51 -9.29 11.35
CA MET A 80 9.08 -8.98 9.98
C MET A 80 9.60 -7.63 9.49
N ASN A 81 9.95 -7.54 8.20
CA ASN A 81 10.22 -6.29 7.49
C ASN A 81 9.37 -6.19 6.21
N PRO A 82 8.08 -5.86 6.34
CA PRO A 82 7.20 -5.66 5.20
C PRO A 82 7.34 -4.25 4.61
N VAL A 83 7.69 -4.18 3.32
CA VAL A 83 7.83 -2.93 2.55
C VAL A 83 6.66 -2.78 1.58
N VAL A 84 5.99 -1.64 1.56
CA VAL A 84 4.73 -1.39 0.83
C VAL A 84 3.76 -2.59 0.90
N PRO A 85 3.46 -3.11 2.11
CA PRO A 85 2.55 -4.24 2.28
C PRO A 85 1.09 -3.78 2.31
N TRP A 86 0.20 -4.77 2.32
CA TRP A 86 -1.17 -4.59 2.74
C TRP A 86 -1.57 -5.70 3.73
N GLY A 87 -2.61 -5.43 4.51
CA GLY A 87 -3.22 -6.39 5.42
C GLY A 87 -4.61 -6.83 5.01
N ASN A 88 -5.26 -6.01 4.16
CA ASN A 88 -6.63 -6.23 3.74
C ASN A 88 -6.77 -6.43 2.23
N THR A 89 -7.11 -7.64 1.79
CA THR A 89 -7.10 -7.95 0.35
C THR A 89 -8.25 -7.25 -0.39
N TYR A 90 -9.43 -7.19 0.22
CA TYR A 90 -10.55 -6.49 -0.40
C TYR A 90 -10.29 -4.98 -0.44
N HIS A 91 -10.01 -4.34 0.70
CA HIS A 91 -9.96 -2.88 0.84
C HIS A 91 -8.66 -2.23 0.33
N ASP A 92 -7.53 -2.95 0.36
CA ASP A 92 -6.24 -2.35 0.02
C ASP A 92 -5.79 -2.66 -1.41
N ILE A 93 -6.21 -3.78 -2.02
CA ILE A 93 -5.68 -4.22 -3.33
C ILE A 93 -6.75 -4.42 -4.41
N ILE A 94 -7.87 -5.10 -4.14
CA ILE A 94 -8.84 -5.38 -5.22
C ILE A 94 -9.89 -4.27 -5.35
N TYR A 95 -10.46 -3.80 -4.25
CA TYR A 95 -11.51 -2.79 -4.21
C TYR A 95 -11.10 -1.60 -3.34
N TRP A 96 -11.44 -0.39 -3.77
CA TRP A 96 -11.25 0.83 -2.98
C TRP A 96 -12.59 1.56 -2.85
N GLY A 97 -13.09 1.71 -1.63
CA GLY A 97 -14.42 2.31 -1.41
C GLY A 97 -15.57 1.56 -2.12
N GLY A 98 -15.39 0.27 -2.42
CA GLY A 98 -16.34 -0.53 -3.20
C GLY A 98 -16.17 -0.45 -4.73
N ALA A 99 -15.24 0.36 -5.24
CA ALA A 99 -14.89 0.39 -6.66
C ALA A 99 -13.74 -0.58 -6.98
N LEU A 100 -13.86 -1.39 -8.03
CA LEU A 100 -12.78 -2.28 -8.47
C LEU A 100 -11.58 -1.45 -8.91
N ARG A 101 -10.39 -1.75 -8.37
CA ARG A 101 -9.11 -1.18 -8.81
C ARG A 101 -8.70 -1.83 -10.14
N PHE A 102 -9.41 -1.49 -11.22
CA PHE A 102 -9.31 -2.23 -12.47
C PHE A 102 -7.91 -2.13 -13.09
N GLN A 103 -7.25 -0.97 -13.02
CA GLN A 103 -5.86 -0.84 -13.46
C GLN A 103 -4.92 -1.85 -12.80
N LEU A 104 -5.06 -2.08 -11.49
CA LEU A 104 -4.22 -2.99 -10.73
C LEU A 104 -4.59 -4.45 -11.01
N THR A 105 -5.87 -4.80 -10.92
CA THR A 105 -6.34 -6.17 -11.17
C THR A 105 -6.09 -6.61 -12.61
N HIS A 106 -6.23 -5.69 -13.57
CA HIS A 106 -5.90 -5.92 -14.97
C HIS A 106 -4.40 -6.09 -15.17
N PHE A 107 -3.61 -5.09 -14.80
CA PHE A 107 -2.17 -5.06 -15.07
C PHE A 107 -1.43 -6.11 -14.24
N TRP A 108 -1.50 -6.04 -12.92
CA TRP A 108 -0.81 -6.98 -12.04
C TRP A 108 -1.48 -8.35 -12.12
N GLY A 109 -2.80 -8.44 -11.91
CA GLY A 109 -3.50 -9.72 -11.89
C GLY A 109 -3.35 -10.49 -13.19
N GLY A 110 -3.57 -9.86 -14.35
CA GLY A 110 -3.37 -10.49 -15.65
C GLY A 110 -1.90 -10.82 -15.95
N SER A 111 -0.97 -9.91 -15.62
CA SER A 111 0.44 -10.14 -15.92
C SER A 111 1.06 -11.27 -15.12
N GLN A 112 0.70 -11.36 -13.85
CA GLN A 112 1.21 -12.44 -13.02
C GLN A 112 0.75 -13.80 -13.56
N TYR A 113 -0.50 -13.94 -14.02
CA TYR A 113 -0.94 -15.18 -14.68
C TYR A 113 -0.02 -15.54 -15.86
N LEU A 114 0.17 -14.61 -16.80
CA LEU A 114 0.95 -14.84 -18.02
C LEU A 114 2.40 -15.21 -17.72
N PHE A 115 3.04 -14.52 -16.76
CA PHE A 115 4.38 -14.87 -16.31
C PHE A 115 4.46 -16.29 -15.73
N GLY A 116 3.42 -16.76 -15.05
CA GLY A 116 3.38 -18.09 -14.46
C GLY A 116 3.33 -19.21 -15.49
N VAL A 117 2.69 -18.95 -16.63
CA VAL A 117 2.59 -19.90 -17.74
C VAL A 117 3.62 -19.64 -18.85
N GLY A 118 4.64 -18.82 -18.57
CA GLY A 118 5.73 -18.53 -19.50
C GLY A 118 5.31 -17.76 -20.76
N LYS A 119 4.19 -17.03 -20.71
CA LYS A 119 3.70 -16.22 -21.83
C LYS A 119 4.14 -14.76 -21.69
N PRO A 120 4.51 -14.08 -22.79
CA PRO A 120 4.79 -12.65 -22.76
C PRO A 120 3.50 -11.86 -22.54
N MET A 121 3.64 -10.65 -22.00
CA MET A 121 2.52 -9.72 -21.94
C MET A 121 2.15 -9.26 -23.35
N PRO A 122 0.87 -9.34 -23.76
CA PRO A 122 0.42 -8.56 -24.91
C PRO A 122 0.63 -7.06 -24.61
N ASN A 123 0.75 -6.22 -25.65
CA ASN A 123 0.83 -4.78 -25.46
C ASN A 123 -0.51 -4.25 -24.92
N ILE A 124 -0.63 -4.20 -23.59
CA ILE A 124 -1.86 -3.85 -22.88
C ILE A 124 -2.21 -2.36 -23.02
N VAL A 125 -1.23 -1.52 -23.37
CA VAL A 125 -1.43 -0.07 -23.45
C VAL A 125 -2.21 0.34 -24.71
N GLU A 126 -2.26 -0.51 -25.74
CA GLU A 126 -2.68 -0.09 -27.09
C GLU A 126 -4.07 -0.57 -27.58
N LYS A 127 -4.90 -1.21 -26.76
CA LYS A 127 -6.16 -1.80 -27.26
C LYS A 127 -7.41 -1.55 -26.43
N GLY A 128 -7.58 -0.35 -25.88
CA GLY A 128 -8.82 0.00 -25.18
C GLY A 128 -9.28 -1.06 -24.17
N LEU A 129 -8.34 -1.76 -23.52
CA LEU A 129 -8.66 -2.92 -22.66
C LEU A 129 -9.47 -2.50 -21.44
N PHE A 130 -9.29 -1.26 -20.98
CA PHE A 130 -10.13 -0.65 -19.95
C PHE A 130 -11.62 -0.55 -20.36
N TRP A 131 -11.92 -0.68 -21.64
CA TRP A 131 -13.24 -0.53 -22.24
C TRP A 131 -13.89 -1.86 -22.62
N HIS A 132 -13.29 -3.00 -22.25
CA HIS A 132 -13.89 -4.31 -22.51
C HIS A 132 -15.13 -4.52 -21.65
N LEU A 133 -16.26 -4.80 -22.31
CA LEU A 133 -17.52 -5.15 -21.66
C LEU A 133 -18.10 -6.44 -22.27
N PRO A 134 -18.70 -7.33 -21.45
CA PRO A 134 -18.86 -7.21 -19.99
C PRO A 134 -17.53 -7.46 -19.25
N LEU A 135 -17.30 -6.67 -18.20
CA LEU A 135 -16.04 -6.65 -17.45
C LEU A 135 -15.59 -8.05 -17.02
N ILE A 136 -16.50 -8.90 -16.53
CA ILE A 136 -16.18 -10.27 -16.09
C ILE A 136 -15.45 -11.14 -17.13
N THR A 137 -15.55 -10.80 -18.41
CA THR A 137 -14.89 -11.53 -19.51
C THR A 137 -13.61 -10.87 -20.01
N TRP A 138 -13.08 -9.87 -19.29
CA TRP A 138 -11.87 -9.15 -19.71
C TRP A 138 -10.66 -10.07 -19.82
N ASP A 139 -10.60 -11.14 -19.03
CA ASP A 139 -9.56 -12.16 -19.05
C ASP A 139 -9.38 -12.81 -20.43
N GLN A 140 -10.44 -12.89 -21.25
CA GLN A 140 -10.37 -13.37 -22.64
C GLN A 140 -9.36 -12.59 -23.50
N GLN A 141 -9.09 -11.33 -23.16
CA GLN A 141 -8.07 -10.51 -23.84
C GLN A 141 -6.64 -10.99 -23.55
N LEU A 142 -6.43 -11.79 -22.51
CA LEU A 142 -5.19 -12.52 -22.22
C LEU A 142 -5.05 -13.80 -23.07
N GLY A 143 -6.05 -14.13 -23.89
CA GLY A 143 -6.09 -15.34 -24.72
C GLY A 143 -6.42 -16.62 -23.96
N THR A 144 -6.95 -16.51 -22.74
CA THR A 144 -7.39 -17.64 -21.91
C THR A 144 -8.33 -17.16 -20.82
N GLU A 145 -9.12 -18.07 -20.25
CA GLU A 145 -9.89 -17.78 -19.05
C GLU A 145 -9.00 -17.91 -17.80
N VAL A 146 -9.18 -17.01 -16.84
CA VAL A 146 -8.42 -16.97 -15.59
C VAL A 146 -9.39 -16.87 -14.41
N SER A 147 -9.57 -17.99 -13.70
CA SER A 147 -10.63 -18.14 -12.70
C SER A 147 -10.60 -17.06 -11.62
N TYR A 148 -9.45 -16.81 -10.97
CA TYR A 148 -9.39 -15.84 -9.88
C TYR A 148 -9.74 -14.40 -10.32
N LEU A 149 -9.48 -14.04 -11.59
CA LEU A 149 -9.84 -12.73 -12.12
C LEU A 149 -11.36 -12.58 -12.23
N ARG A 150 -12.05 -13.65 -12.66
CA ARG A 150 -13.52 -13.68 -12.69
C ARG A 150 -14.12 -13.67 -11.29
N GLU A 151 -13.52 -14.41 -10.37
CA GLU A 151 -13.95 -14.45 -8.98
C GLU A 151 -13.87 -13.08 -8.29
N TRP A 152 -12.84 -12.27 -8.58
CA TRP A 152 -12.75 -10.90 -8.08
C TRP A 152 -13.88 -10.01 -8.59
N VAL A 153 -14.31 -10.17 -9.85
CA VAL A 153 -15.44 -9.41 -10.42
C VAL A 153 -16.79 -9.93 -9.89
N ASN A 154 -16.93 -11.24 -9.68
CA ASN A 154 -18.15 -11.87 -9.16
C ASN A 154 -18.41 -11.57 -7.67
N HIS A 155 -17.41 -11.09 -6.94
CA HIS A 155 -17.51 -10.76 -5.53
C HIS A 155 -17.26 -9.26 -5.28
N PRO A 156 -18.14 -8.36 -5.77
CA PRO A 156 -17.93 -6.91 -5.70
C PRO A 156 -18.12 -6.31 -4.31
N THR A 157 -18.63 -7.08 -3.36
CA THR A 157 -18.83 -6.62 -1.98
C THR A 157 -17.98 -7.44 -1.02
N TYR A 158 -17.53 -6.79 0.05
CA TYR A 158 -16.88 -7.50 1.14
C TYR A 158 -17.79 -8.58 1.72
N GLY A 159 -17.26 -9.80 1.91
CA GLY A 159 -18.06 -10.96 2.27
C GLY A 159 -17.22 -12.22 2.45
N ASP A 160 -17.89 -13.38 2.46
CA ASP A 160 -17.28 -14.67 2.80
C ASP A 160 -16.16 -15.10 1.84
N TYR A 161 -16.21 -14.64 0.59
CA TYR A 161 -15.12 -14.84 -0.36
C TYR A 161 -13.84 -14.09 0.05
N TRP A 162 -13.96 -12.90 0.64
CA TRP A 162 -12.82 -12.06 0.98
C TRP A 162 -12.24 -12.41 2.35
N LYS A 163 -13.09 -12.60 3.38
CA LYS A 163 -12.70 -12.85 4.79
C LYS A 163 -11.51 -13.81 5.01
N PRO A 164 -11.37 -14.94 4.28
CA PRO A 164 -10.22 -15.83 4.48
C PRO A 164 -8.86 -15.21 4.13
N ALA A 165 -8.83 -14.27 3.18
CA ALA A 165 -7.63 -13.58 2.70
C ALA A 165 -7.36 -12.27 3.47
N GLU A 166 -7.96 -12.12 4.65
CA GLU A 166 -7.88 -10.92 5.47
C GLU A 166 -7.15 -11.17 6.79
N VAL A 167 -6.39 -10.16 7.20
CA VAL A 167 -5.82 -10.10 8.55
C VAL A 167 -6.87 -9.62 9.55
N GLY A 168 -7.63 -8.56 9.22
CA GLY A 168 -8.81 -8.10 9.96
C GLY A 168 -8.68 -8.13 11.49
N ASP A 169 -9.50 -8.97 12.12
CA ASP A 169 -9.55 -9.16 13.58
C ASP A 169 -8.37 -9.95 14.14
N LYS A 170 -7.63 -10.68 13.30
CA LYS A 170 -6.48 -11.50 13.73
C LYS A 170 -5.25 -10.64 14.05
N ILE A 171 -5.25 -9.34 13.74
CA ILE A 171 -4.10 -8.47 13.99
C ILE A 171 -3.64 -8.49 15.46
N GLU A 172 -4.57 -8.76 16.39
CA GLU A 172 -4.29 -8.86 17.81
C GLU A 172 -3.33 -10.01 18.17
N GLU A 173 -3.22 -11.01 17.30
CA GLU A 173 -2.37 -12.18 17.45
C GLU A 173 -0.92 -11.94 16.96
N VAL A 174 -0.63 -10.78 16.38
CA VAL A 174 0.75 -10.43 16.00
C VAL A 174 1.55 -10.12 17.26
N THR A 175 2.47 -11.01 17.65
CA THR A 175 3.24 -10.89 18.90
C THR A 175 4.74 -10.61 18.72
N ILE A 176 5.17 -10.31 17.49
CA ILE A 176 6.57 -10.13 17.11
C ILE A 176 6.89 -8.68 16.72
N PRO A 177 8.17 -8.25 16.85
CA PRO A 177 8.64 -6.98 16.29
C PRO A 177 8.47 -6.89 14.78
N ALA A 178 8.16 -5.69 14.26
CA ALA A 178 8.15 -5.45 12.83
C ALA A 178 8.56 -4.03 12.44
N LEU A 179 9.23 -3.92 11.30
CA LEU A 179 9.59 -2.67 10.62
C LEU A 179 8.85 -2.57 9.30
N TYR A 180 7.98 -1.59 9.17
CA TYR A 180 7.23 -1.28 7.97
C TYR A 180 7.86 -0.10 7.23
N ILE A 181 7.87 -0.17 5.90
CA ILE A 181 8.30 0.95 5.05
C ILE A 181 7.20 1.21 4.03
N GLY A 182 6.64 2.40 3.99
CA GLY A 182 5.56 2.80 3.07
C GLY A 182 5.85 4.12 2.36
N GLY A 183 4.93 4.50 1.47
CA GLY A 183 5.01 5.74 0.69
C GLY A 183 3.67 6.47 0.62
N TRP A 184 3.69 7.80 0.68
CA TRP A 184 2.48 8.64 0.56
C TRP A 184 1.81 8.59 -0.82
N TYR A 185 2.51 8.13 -1.85
CA TYR A 185 1.94 7.89 -3.18
C TYR A 185 1.97 6.41 -3.54
N ASP A 186 2.16 5.53 -2.56
CA ASP A 186 2.09 4.09 -2.75
C ASP A 186 0.64 3.62 -2.80
N ILE A 187 0.38 2.57 -3.61
CA ILE A 187 -0.93 1.97 -3.77
C ILE A 187 -1.49 1.34 -2.49
N PHE A 188 -0.65 1.07 -1.50
CA PHE A 188 -1.01 0.46 -0.22
C PHE A 188 -0.77 1.40 0.97
N GLN A 189 -0.72 2.72 0.72
CA GLN A 189 -0.45 3.73 1.75
C GLN A 189 -1.33 3.58 3.01
N THR A 190 -2.61 3.27 2.84
CA THR A 190 -3.54 3.08 3.97
C THR A 190 -3.33 1.73 4.61
N GLY A 191 -3.19 0.65 3.82
CA GLY A 191 -2.99 -0.71 4.33
C GLY A 191 -1.73 -0.86 5.21
N VAL A 192 -0.62 -0.22 4.84
CA VAL A 192 0.61 -0.25 5.66
C VAL A 192 0.44 0.48 7.00
N ILE A 193 -0.24 1.64 7.00
CA ILE A 193 -0.53 2.41 8.21
C ILE A 193 -1.50 1.64 9.10
N ASP A 194 -2.58 1.10 8.53
CA ASP A 194 -3.62 0.38 9.26
C ASP A 194 -3.08 -0.91 9.89
N TYR A 195 -2.22 -1.64 9.19
CA TYR A 195 -1.59 -2.83 9.76
C TYR A 195 -0.67 -2.45 10.94
N TRP A 196 0.26 -1.52 10.72
CA TRP A 196 1.20 -1.08 11.76
C TRP A 196 0.47 -0.53 12.99
N ASN A 197 -0.50 0.36 12.78
CA ASN A 197 -1.26 0.97 13.86
C ASN A 197 -2.19 -0.04 14.54
N GLY A 198 -2.75 -0.98 13.78
CA GLY A 198 -3.55 -2.08 14.27
C GLY A 198 -2.77 -2.96 15.25
N VAL A 199 -1.54 -3.36 14.93
CA VAL A 199 -0.69 -4.11 15.87
C VAL A 199 -0.38 -3.27 17.11
N ARG A 200 0.01 -2.00 16.95
CA ARG A 200 0.36 -1.11 18.07
C ARG A 200 -0.78 -0.90 19.06
N THR A 201 -2.01 -0.88 18.60
CA THR A 201 -3.19 -0.57 19.42
C THR A 201 -3.92 -1.82 19.92
N ARG A 202 -3.88 -2.93 19.16
CA ARG A 202 -4.70 -4.12 19.43
C ARG A 202 -3.92 -5.39 19.74
N SER A 203 -2.62 -5.47 19.48
CA SER A 203 -1.85 -6.69 19.80
C SER A 203 -1.99 -7.09 21.26
N LYS A 204 -2.15 -8.38 21.53
CA LYS A 204 -2.18 -8.96 22.89
C LYS A 204 -0.82 -8.86 23.59
N SER A 205 0.27 -8.74 22.83
CA SER A 205 1.63 -8.63 23.36
C SER A 205 2.03 -7.16 23.54
N GLU A 206 2.23 -6.73 24.78
CA GLU A 206 2.72 -5.37 25.09
C GLU A 206 4.08 -5.09 24.46
N GLU A 207 4.97 -6.08 24.46
CA GLU A 207 6.27 -5.98 23.82
C GLU A 207 6.13 -5.80 22.30
N ALA A 208 5.22 -6.53 21.66
CA ALA A 208 4.96 -6.37 20.23
C ALA A 208 4.44 -4.96 19.94
N ARG A 209 3.49 -4.44 20.74
CA ARG A 209 2.95 -3.07 20.59
C ARG A 209 4.06 -2.01 20.62
N LYS A 210 5.08 -2.18 21.47
CA LYS A 210 6.21 -1.24 21.59
C LYS A 210 7.22 -1.36 20.45
N LYS A 211 7.39 -2.55 19.86
CA LYS A 211 8.39 -2.87 18.83
C LYS A 211 7.84 -2.88 17.40
N GLN A 212 6.89 -1.99 17.11
CA GLN A 212 6.42 -1.72 15.75
C GLN A 212 6.97 -0.37 15.27
N PHE A 213 7.63 -0.36 14.11
CA PHE A 213 8.26 0.82 13.54
C PHE A 213 7.76 1.06 12.11
N LEU A 214 7.40 2.29 11.76
CA LEU A 214 6.94 2.65 10.41
C LEU A 214 7.73 3.83 9.87
N ILE A 215 8.24 3.70 8.64
CA ILE A 215 8.84 4.79 7.87
C ILE A 215 7.93 5.10 6.67
N MET A 216 7.36 6.31 6.63
CA MET A 216 6.55 6.81 5.52
C MET A 216 7.28 7.91 4.78
N GLY A 217 7.79 7.61 3.58
CA GLY A 217 8.41 8.59 2.69
C GLY A 217 7.44 9.14 1.64
N PRO A 218 7.83 10.16 0.85
CA PRO A 218 6.99 10.75 -0.18
C PRO A 218 7.00 9.92 -1.48
N TRP A 219 7.09 8.59 -1.35
CA TRP A 219 7.40 7.70 -2.48
C TRP A 219 6.15 7.06 -3.08
N THR A 220 6.29 6.59 -4.33
CA THR A 220 5.38 5.60 -4.93
C THR A 220 5.81 4.18 -4.53
N HIS A 221 5.20 3.17 -5.16
CA HIS A 221 5.50 1.74 -4.94
C HIS A 221 6.98 1.35 -5.07
N GLY A 222 7.77 2.13 -5.82
CA GLY A 222 9.19 1.89 -6.02
C GLY A 222 10.10 2.19 -4.83
N ILE A 223 9.60 2.94 -3.83
CA ILE A 223 10.28 3.43 -2.60
C ILE A 223 11.71 3.97 -2.77
N SER A 224 11.98 5.15 -2.21
CA SER A 224 13.33 5.73 -2.14
C SER A 224 14.04 5.85 -3.52
N PRO A 225 13.42 6.50 -4.53
CA PRO A 225 14.00 6.64 -5.86
C PRO A 225 15.27 7.49 -5.80
N LYS A 226 16.34 7.08 -6.49
CA LYS A 226 17.71 7.61 -6.29
C LYS A 226 17.84 9.14 -6.26
N ASP A 227 17.13 9.86 -7.13
CA ASP A 227 17.18 11.32 -7.30
C ASP A 227 16.12 12.06 -6.45
N GLY A 228 15.33 11.33 -5.66
CA GLY A 228 14.22 11.89 -4.87
C GLY A 228 13.06 12.40 -5.74
N LYS A 229 13.05 12.07 -7.04
CA LYS A 229 11.98 12.44 -7.96
C LYS A 229 10.81 11.46 -7.84
N VAL A 230 9.61 12.01 -7.71
CA VAL A 230 8.37 11.26 -7.58
C VAL A 230 7.30 12.01 -8.37
N GLY A 231 6.74 11.38 -9.41
CA GLY A 231 5.84 12.07 -10.33
C GLY A 231 6.52 13.29 -10.96
N ASP A 232 5.84 14.44 -10.89
CA ASP A 232 6.32 15.73 -11.42
C ASP A 232 7.17 16.52 -10.41
N LEU A 233 7.23 16.08 -9.16
CA LEU A 233 7.96 16.78 -8.09
C LEU A 233 9.29 16.11 -7.76
N SER A 234 10.19 16.89 -7.17
CA SER A 234 11.37 16.37 -6.46
C SER A 234 11.27 16.74 -4.98
N PHE A 235 11.42 15.74 -4.13
CA PHE A 235 11.46 15.91 -2.68
C PHE A 235 12.90 16.02 -2.14
N GLY A 236 13.89 16.03 -3.03
CA GLY A 236 15.32 16.06 -2.74
C GLY A 236 15.89 14.69 -2.34
N GLU A 237 17.19 14.50 -2.52
CA GLU A 237 17.87 13.23 -2.19
C GLU A 237 17.74 12.87 -0.69
N HIS A 238 17.61 13.87 0.19
CA HIS A 238 17.42 13.67 1.63
C HIS A 238 16.05 13.06 1.98
N SER A 239 15.10 13.03 1.04
CA SER A 239 13.84 12.30 1.19
C SER A 239 14.01 10.78 1.09
N ASN A 240 15.19 10.31 0.69
CA ASN A 240 15.48 8.90 0.52
C ASN A 240 16.15 8.29 1.76
N ILE A 241 15.90 7.00 1.95
CA ILE A 241 16.60 6.15 2.90
C ILE A 241 17.40 5.09 2.14
N HIS A 242 18.19 4.29 2.86
CA HIS A 242 18.78 3.06 2.35
C HIS A 242 18.01 1.86 2.90
N PRO A 243 16.94 1.36 2.22
CA PRO A 243 16.04 0.36 2.83
C PRO A 243 16.76 -0.92 3.28
N ARG A 244 17.80 -1.34 2.55
CA ARG A 244 18.62 -2.51 2.91
C ARG A 244 19.45 -2.31 4.16
N GLN A 245 19.97 -1.10 4.39
CA GLN A 245 20.71 -0.81 5.61
C GLN A 245 19.76 -0.78 6.80
N VAL A 246 18.60 -0.12 6.64
CA VAL A 246 17.57 -0.06 7.68
C VAL A 246 17.03 -1.46 8.02
N GLU A 247 16.85 -2.34 7.02
CA GLU A 247 16.50 -3.75 7.19
C GLU A 247 17.58 -4.52 7.98
N SER A 248 18.85 -4.33 7.62
CA SER A 248 20.00 -4.94 8.29
C SER A 248 20.09 -4.53 9.76
N ASP A 249 20.00 -3.22 10.05
CA ASP A 249 20.06 -2.68 11.42
C ASP A 249 18.93 -3.24 12.29
N PHE A 250 17.71 -3.29 11.74
CA PHE A 250 16.55 -3.87 12.42
C PHE A 250 16.78 -5.33 12.78
N PHE A 251 17.16 -6.18 11.82
CA PHE A 251 17.33 -7.61 12.08
C PHE A 251 18.51 -7.90 13.00
N ALA A 252 19.64 -7.19 12.85
CA ALA A 252 20.78 -7.36 13.74
C ALA A 252 20.38 -7.20 15.22
N GLU A 253 19.55 -6.20 15.52
CA GLU A 253 19.10 -5.96 16.88
C GLU A 253 18.06 -6.97 17.35
N VAL A 254 16.97 -7.18 16.60
CA VAL A 254 15.86 -8.03 17.07
C VAL A 254 16.14 -9.53 16.97
N MET A 255 17.00 -9.95 16.03
CA MET A 255 17.31 -11.36 15.80
C MET A 255 18.57 -11.81 16.53
N LYS A 256 19.62 -10.97 16.52
CA LYS A 256 20.94 -11.31 17.08
C LYS A 256 21.27 -10.60 18.39
N GLY A 257 20.53 -9.56 18.77
CA GLY A 257 20.85 -8.75 19.94
C GLY A 257 22.07 -7.85 19.73
N GLU A 258 22.46 -7.58 18.48
CA GLU A 258 23.52 -6.63 18.15
C GLU A 258 22.94 -5.22 18.19
N ASP A 259 23.34 -4.42 19.19
CA ASP A 259 22.92 -3.02 19.27
C ASP A 259 23.54 -2.21 18.12
N ARG A 260 22.67 -1.80 17.18
CA ARG A 260 22.99 -0.88 16.08
C ARG A 260 22.19 0.43 16.18
N GLY A 261 21.65 0.73 17.36
CA GLY A 261 20.83 1.92 17.64
C GLY A 261 19.48 1.92 16.90
N PHE A 262 18.95 0.75 16.51
CA PHE A 262 17.67 0.68 15.82
C PHE A 262 16.50 0.93 16.78
N SER A 263 16.52 0.36 18.00
CA SER A 263 15.43 0.58 18.97
C SER A 263 15.31 2.02 19.49
N ASP A 264 16.33 2.87 19.28
CA ASP A 264 16.27 4.32 19.59
C ASP A 264 15.39 5.10 18.59
N ARG A 265 14.90 4.44 17.53
CA ARG A 265 14.00 5.05 16.55
C ARG A 265 12.63 5.31 17.17
N ALA A 266 12.03 6.42 16.72
CA ALA A 266 10.64 6.66 17.00
C ALA A 266 9.77 5.59 16.31
N PRO A 267 8.63 5.21 16.91
CA PRO A 267 7.68 4.29 16.30
C PRO A 267 7.24 4.68 14.89
N LEU A 268 7.18 5.97 14.62
CA LEU A 268 6.74 6.53 13.36
C LEU A 268 7.75 7.58 12.89
N GLN A 269 8.21 7.44 11.66
CA GLN A 269 9.03 8.42 10.98
C GLN A 269 8.34 8.81 9.67
N LEU A 270 7.92 10.06 9.57
CA LEU A 270 7.15 10.59 8.44
C LEU A 270 7.99 11.60 7.68
N PHE A 271 7.92 11.59 6.36
CA PHE A 271 8.36 12.71 5.55
C PHE A 271 7.20 13.70 5.36
N VAL A 272 7.33 14.89 5.92
CA VAL A 272 6.32 15.96 5.82
C VAL A 272 6.55 16.72 4.53
N MET A 273 5.71 16.47 3.52
CA MET A 273 5.75 17.13 2.21
C MET A 273 5.46 18.63 2.34
N GLY A 274 5.87 19.43 1.34
CA GLY A 274 5.82 20.89 1.40
C GLY A 274 7.00 21.47 2.20
N SER A 275 7.12 21.12 3.48
CA SER A 275 8.32 21.45 4.28
C SER A 275 9.55 20.61 3.91
N ASN A 276 9.31 19.44 3.30
CA ASN A 276 10.28 18.45 2.84
C ASN A 276 11.27 18.00 3.92
N ARG A 277 10.74 17.61 5.09
CA ARG A 277 11.54 17.20 6.25
C ARG A 277 11.06 15.90 6.86
N TRP A 278 12.01 15.08 7.31
CA TRP A 278 11.72 13.93 8.16
C TRP A 278 11.34 14.39 9.57
N ARG A 279 10.26 13.84 10.10
CA ARG A 279 9.79 14.08 11.47
C ARG A 279 9.52 12.75 12.17
N LYS A 280 9.88 12.70 13.45
CA LYS A 280 9.67 11.56 14.35
C LYS A 280 8.36 11.77 15.12
N GLU A 281 7.55 10.72 15.23
CA GLU A 281 6.25 10.71 15.89
C GLU A 281 6.04 9.38 16.65
N SER A 282 5.07 9.34 17.56
CA SER A 282 4.83 8.18 18.43
C SER A 282 3.57 7.38 18.09
N GLU A 283 2.67 7.95 17.30
CA GLU A 283 1.30 7.45 17.11
C GLU A 283 0.69 7.95 15.79
N TRP A 284 -0.40 7.31 15.37
CA TRP A 284 -1.23 7.72 14.24
C TRP A 284 -2.72 7.48 14.56
N PRO A 285 -3.62 8.46 14.34
CA PRO A 285 -3.33 9.86 14.02
C PRO A 285 -2.49 10.54 15.11
N LEU A 286 -1.83 11.66 14.82
CA LEU A 286 -1.02 12.37 15.84
C LEU A 286 -1.93 12.81 16.99
N ALA A 287 -1.55 12.70 18.27
CA ALA A 287 -2.44 13.11 19.39
C ALA A 287 -2.86 14.58 19.32
N ARG A 288 -2.00 15.42 18.71
CA ARG A 288 -2.25 16.86 18.51
C ARG A 288 -3.07 17.18 17.26
N THR A 289 -3.67 16.17 16.61
CA THR A 289 -4.51 16.38 15.43
C THR A 289 -5.79 17.11 15.84
N GLU A 290 -6.02 18.27 15.23
CA GLU A 290 -7.30 18.98 15.30
C GLU A 290 -8.08 18.70 14.02
N PHE A 291 -9.11 17.86 14.10
CA PHE A 291 -10.00 17.60 12.97
C PHE A 291 -10.87 18.85 12.72
N LYS A 292 -10.50 19.61 11.69
CA LYS A 292 -11.19 20.84 11.29
C LYS A 292 -11.89 20.66 9.95
N PRO A 293 -13.20 20.87 9.87
CA PRO A 293 -13.90 20.90 8.60
C PRO A 293 -13.36 22.01 7.71
N PHE A 294 -13.26 21.73 6.41
CA PHE A 294 -13.03 22.73 5.38
C PHE A 294 -14.22 22.69 4.42
N TYR A 295 -15.12 23.66 4.54
CA TYR A 295 -16.44 23.62 3.92
C TYR A 295 -16.38 24.01 2.45
N LEU A 296 -17.23 23.38 1.65
CA LEU A 296 -17.47 23.76 0.26
C LEU A 296 -18.43 24.97 0.24
N SER A 297 -18.05 26.02 -0.49
CA SER A 297 -18.85 27.22 -0.74
C SER A 297 -18.70 27.59 -2.22
N ALA A 298 -19.69 28.28 -2.81
CA ALA A 298 -19.55 28.80 -4.16
C ALA A 298 -20.48 30.00 -4.42
N GLY A 299 -19.96 31.04 -5.07
CA GLY A 299 -20.75 32.19 -5.54
C GLY A 299 -21.53 31.92 -6.84
N GLY A 300 -21.09 30.89 -7.57
CA GLY A 300 -21.63 30.40 -8.83
C GLY A 300 -21.29 28.92 -9.01
N PRO A 301 -21.44 28.32 -10.20
CA PRO A 301 -21.10 26.91 -10.41
C PRO A 301 -19.63 26.60 -10.12
N ALA A 302 -19.35 25.51 -9.41
CA ALA A 302 -18.00 25.04 -9.12
C ALA A 302 -17.37 24.18 -10.24
N ASN A 303 -18.01 24.08 -11.41
CA ASN A 303 -17.54 23.25 -12.52
C ASN A 303 -16.24 23.81 -13.10
N SER A 304 -15.21 22.96 -13.19
CA SER A 304 -13.85 23.24 -13.64
C SER A 304 -13.06 24.23 -12.75
N ALA A 305 -11.76 24.35 -12.99
CA ALA A 305 -10.87 25.35 -12.40
C ALA A 305 -11.30 26.80 -12.67
N SER A 306 -12.15 27.02 -13.68
CA SER A 306 -12.70 28.35 -13.99
C SER A 306 -14.01 28.65 -13.25
N GLY A 307 -14.52 27.70 -12.46
CA GLY A 307 -15.69 27.85 -11.61
C GLY A 307 -15.46 28.74 -10.39
N GLU A 308 -16.51 28.92 -9.60
CA GLU A 308 -16.53 29.80 -8.43
C GLU A 308 -16.46 29.05 -7.09
N GLY A 309 -16.03 27.78 -7.11
CA GLY A 309 -15.92 26.94 -5.93
C GLY A 309 -14.80 27.41 -4.99
N ARG A 310 -15.12 27.51 -3.71
CA ARG A 310 -14.25 27.96 -2.63
C ARG A 310 -14.25 26.96 -1.49
N LEU A 311 -13.10 26.85 -0.82
CA LEU A 311 -12.99 26.19 0.47
C LEU A 311 -12.91 27.23 1.58
N THR A 312 -13.77 27.10 2.60
CA THR A 312 -13.86 28.04 3.72
C THR A 312 -13.79 27.33 5.07
N TRP A 313 -13.08 27.92 6.03
CA TRP A 313 -12.97 27.37 7.40
C TRP A 313 -14.27 27.47 8.19
N GLU A 314 -15.08 28.47 7.86
CA GLU A 314 -16.40 28.69 8.43
C GLU A 314 -17.47 28.23 7.45
N GLN A 315 -18.56 27.65 7.96
CA GLN A 315 -19.71 27.31 7.15
C GLN A 315 -20.35 28.60 6.61
N THR A 316 -20.52 28.69 5.29
CA THR A 316 -21.19 29.83 4.67
C THR A 316 -22.71 29.64 4.65
N THR A 317 -23.43 30.75 4.58
CA THR A 317 -24.89 30.79 4.38
C THR A 317 -25.23 31.10 2.92
N ASP A 318 -24.37 30.71 1.98
CA ASP A 318 -24.57 31.03 0.57
C ASP A 318 -25.88 30.41 0.07
N ASN A 319 -26.63 31.13 -0.77
CA ASN A 319 -27.96 30.68 -1.24
C ASN A 319 -27.90 29.51 -2.24
N ARG A 320 -26.72 28.91 -2.45
CA ARG A 320 -26.50 27.82 -3.41
C ARG A 320 -26.06 26.57 -2.63
N ASP A 321 -27.02 25.66 -2.44
CA ASP A 321 -26.79 24.45 -1.66
C ASP A 321 -26.26 23.28 -2.51
N THR A 322 -26.13 23.46 -3.84
CA THR A 322 -25.79 22.36 -4.76
C THR A 322 -24.97 22.81 -5.97
N ASP A 323 -24.01 21.96 -6.35
CA ASP A 323 -23.35 21.95 -7.65
C ASP A 323 -23.68 20.63 -8.37
N ALA A 324 -23.69 20.66 -9.70
CA ALA A 324 -24.12 19.53 -10.51
C ALA A 324 -23.19 19.33 -11.71
N PHE A 325 -23.02 18.07 -12.10
CA PHE A 325 -22.35 17.69 -13.32
C PHE A 325 -23.02 16.45 -13.93
N THR A 326 -22.71 16.18 -15.19
CA THR A 326 -23.14 14.96 -15.88
C THR A 326 -21.95 14.02 -16.00
N TYR A 327 -22.05 12.84 -15.39
CA TYR A 327 -21.07 11.78 -15.58
C TYR A 327 -21.41 10.97 -16.83
N ASN A 328 -20.46 10.90 -17.78
CA ASN A 328 -20.55 10.02 -18.95
C ASN A 328 -19.59 8.83 -18.77
N PRO A 329 -20.09 7.59 -18.60
CA PRO A 329 -19.25 6.41 -18.50
C PRO A 329 -18.35 6.17 -19.73
N GLU A 330 -18.70 6.66 -20.92
CA GLU A 330 -17.88 6.58 -22.14
C GLU A 330 -16.74 7.61 -22.16
N ASN A 331 -16.72 8.56 -21.21
CA ASN A 331 -15.68 9.57 -21.05
C ASN A 331 -15.44 9.85 -19.55
N PRO A 332 -14.94 8.88 -18.77
CA PRO A 332 -14.64 9.08 -17.38
C PRO A 332 -13.47 10.07 -17.23
N VAL A 333 -13.39 10.69 -16.05
CA VAL A 333 -12.20 11.44 -15.66
C VAL A 333 -11.00 10.49 -15.61
N ALA A 334 -9.91 10.83 -16.30
CA ALA A 334 -8.70 10.02 -16.32
C ALA A 334 -8.01 10.03 -14.94
N SER A 335 -7.44 8.90 -14.53
CA SER A 335 -6.62 8.86 -13.32
C SER A 335 -5.19 9.33 -13.62
N GLU A 336 -4.81 10.48 -13.05
CA GLU A 336 -3.48 11.08 -13.21
C GLU A 336 -2.86 11.31 -11.82
N GLY A 337 -1.75 10.63 -11.51
CA GLY A 337 -1.10 10.77 -10.20
C GLY A 337 -1.72 9.94 -9.08
N GLY A 338 -1.48 10.40 -7.85
CA GLY A 338 -1.95 9.75 -6.63
C GLY A 338 -1.35 8.37 -6.40
N ALA A 339 -2.11 7.53 -5.68
CA ALA A 339 -1.75 6.18 -5.29
C ALA A 339 -2.07 5.15 -6.42
N LEU A 340 -1.40 5.31 -7.55
CA LEU A 340 -1.41 4.36 -8.66
C LEU A 340 -0.16 3.46 -8.61
N LEU A 341 -0.21 2.27 -9.24
CA LEU A 341 0.95 1.37 -9.24
C LEU A 341 2.03 1.88 -10.20
N TRP A 342 1.61 2.29 -11.41
CA TRP A 342 2.46 2.78 -12.52
C TRP A 342 1.58 3.11 -13.74
N PRO A 343 2.00 3.91 -14.74
CA PRO A 343 3.18 4.79 -14.82
C PRO A 343 2.95 6.22 -14.32
N THR A 344 1.69 6.64 -14.12
CA THR A 344 1.36 8.03 -13.78
C THR A 344 1.36 8.32 -12.28
N ALA A 345 1.64 7.33 -11.42
CA ALA A 345 1.68 7.46 -9.97
C ALA A 345 2.55 8.61 -9.43
N GLY A 346 2.19 9.13 -8.26
CA GLY A 346 2.88 10.24 -7.61
C GLY A 346 2.14 11.57 -7.70
N PRO A 347 2.74 12.67 -7.22
CA PRO A 347 2.19 14.00 -7.42
C PRO A 347 2.26 14.36 -8.90
N ARG A 348 1.11 14.71 -9.48
CA ARG A 348 0.98 15.13 -10.88
C ARG A 348 0.20 16.42 -10.95
N ASP A 349 0.53 17.23 -11.95
CA ASP A 349 -0.29 18.39 -12.30
C ASP A 349 -1.71 17.94 -12.70
N GLN A 350 -2.72 18.51 -12.04
CA GLN A 350 -4.14 18.20 -12.30
C GLN A 350 -4.80 19.20 -13.25
N SER A 351 -4.08 20.22 -13.75
CA SER A 351 -4.65 21.33 -14.52
C SER A 351 -5.50 20.88 -15.71
N GLU A 352 -5.11 19.82 -16.43
CA GLU A 352 -5.89 19.29 -17.56
C GLU A 352 -7.20 18.61 -17.12
N ILE A 353 -7.17 17.90 -15.98
CA ILE A 353 -8.35 17.25 -15.39
C ILE A 353 -9.30 18.31 -14.85
N GLU A 354 -8.76 19.30 -14.13
CA GLU A 354 -9.53 20.38 -13.53
C GLU A 354 -10.18 21.29 -14.58
N ALA A 355 -9.75 21.27 -15.84
CA ALA A 355 -10.41 22.00 -16.92
C ALA A 355 -11.76 21.38 -17.35
N ARG A 356 -12.07 20.14 -16.93
CA ARG A 356 -13.29 19.45 -17.33
C ARG A 356 -14.53 19.99 -16.61
N THR A 357 -15.67 19.98 -17.30
CA THR A 357 -16.95 20.43 -16.73
C THR A 357 -17.59 19.43 -15.78
N ASP A 358 -17.17 18.16 -15.82
CA ASP A 358 -17.60 17.11 -14.90
C ASP A 358 -16.66 16.92 -13.70
N VAL A 359 -15.74 17.85 -13.51
CA VAL A 359 -14.89 17.96 -12.31
C VAL A 359 -15.30 19.24 -11.58
N LEU A 360 -15.70 19.12 -10.32
CA LEU A 360 -15.99 20.27 -9.46
C LEU A 360 -14.71 20.65 -8.72
N VAL A 361 -14.32 21.92 -8.78
CA VAL A 361 -13.08 22.43 -8.17
C VAL A 361 -13.42 23.44 -7.09
N TYR A 362 -12.86 23.24 -5.89
CA TYR A 362 -12.98 24.14 -4.76
C TYR A 362 -11.59 24.45 -4.22
N THR A 363 -11.27 25.74 -4.11
CA THR A 363 -9.93 26.19 -3.69
C THR A 363 -10.04 27.19 -2.56
N SER A 364 -9.11 27.14 -1.61
CA SER A 364 -9.03 28.15 -0.56
C SER A 364 -8.63 29.50 -1.14
N GLU A 365 -8.74 30.55 -0.32
CA GLU A 365 -7.94 31.75 -0.58
C GLU A 365 -6.44 31.43 -0.49
N ILE A 366 -5.61 32.31 -1.07
CA ILE A 366 -4.16 32.20 -0.94
C ILE A 366 -3.80 32.22 0.54
N LEU A 367 -3.16 31.15 1.01
CA LEU A 367 -2.75 31.04 2.40
C LEU A 367 -1.69 32.10 2.72
N THR A 368 -1.97 32.92 3.73
CA THR A 368 -1.01 33.88 4.29
C THR A 368 -0.13 33.29 5.40
N GLU A 369 -0.48 32.08 5.85
CA GLU A 369 0.16 31.35 6.94
C GLU A 369 0.36 29.88 6.53
N THR A 370 1.34 29.21 7.13
CA THR A 370 1.57 27.77 6.89
C THR A 370 0.44 26.95 7.49
N VAL A 371 -0.19 26.10 6.68
CA VAL A 371 -1.13 25.08 7.12
C VAL A 371 -0.51 23.71 6.91
N GLU A 372 -0.44 22.91 7.96
CA GLU A 372 0.02 21.52 7.88
C GLU A 372 -1.18 20.56 7.96
N VAL A 373 -1.26 19.64 7.01
CA VAL A 373 -2.24 18.54 7.01
C VAL A 373 -1.48 17.22 7.11
N THR A 374 -1.47 16.62 8.30
CA THR A 374 -0.84 15.33 8.58
C THR A 374 -1.82 14.45 9.37
N GLY A 375 -2.51 13.54 8.68
CA GLY A 375 -3.52 12.67 9.29
C GLY A 375 -4.35 11.93 8.24
N PRO A 376 -5.31 11.08 8.67
CA PRO A 376 -6.29 10.45 7.79
C PRO A 376 -7.36 11.41 7.28
#